data_AF-A0A813ITZ7-F1
#
_entry.id   AF-A0A813ITZ7-F1
#
_cell.length_a   1.000
_cell.length_b   1.000
_cell.length_c   1.000
_cell.angle_alpha   90.00
_cell.angle_beta   90.00
_cell.angle_gamma   90.00
#
_symmetry.space_group_name_H-M   'P 1'
#
loop_
_entity.id
_entity.type
_entity.pdbx_description
1 polymer ?
#
loop_
_entity_poly.entity_id
_entity_poly.type
_entity_poly.pdbx_seq_one_letter_code
_entity_poly.pdbx_strand_id
1 'polypeptide(L)'
;VAAMAERLMARLAPLAKALDTHKVKPKTPAPLRANLAWPTGLQPSLLASRSPELIAALAKEGRGAVVHLVEAEGKTTHFTLGGIEKLGELVGASWGSAGLIVATKSGAVAECAGLPELGAWPCQQVGASIPSGGSSIKSAVAARLPG
;
A
#
# COMPACT_ATOMS: atom_id res chain seq x y z
N VAL A 1 -7.25 -1.95 -45.13
CA VAL A 1 -6.73 -1.44 -43.85
C VAL A 1 -7.37 -0.10 -43.45
N ALA A 2 -7.40 0.91 -44.33
CA ALA A 2 -8.03 2.21 -44.03
C ALA A 2 -9.51 2.13 -43.56
N ALA A 3 -10.33 1.31 -44.22
CA ALA A 3 -11.75 1.16 -43.85
C ALA A 3 -11.99 0.52 -42.46
N MET A 4 -11.03 -0.25 -41.93
CA MET A 4 -11.10 -0.80 -40.58
C MET A 4 -10.78 0.27 -39.53
N ALA A 5 -9.80 1.13 -39.81
CA ALA A 5 -9.42 2.23 -38.92
C ALA A 5 -10.58 3.24 -38.75
N GLU A 6 -11.30 3.58 -39.82
CA GLU A 6 -12.46 4.47 -39.75
C GLU A 6 -13.61 3.88 -38.91
N ARG A 7 -13.89 2.58 -39.06
CA ARG A 7 -14.91 1.90 -38.26
C ARG A 7 -14.55 1.85 -36.78
N LEU A 8 -13.27 1.69 -36.45
CA LEU A 8 -12.81 1.68 -35.06
C LEU A 8 -12.95 3.07 -34.43
N MET A 9 -12.52 4.12 -35.14
CA MET A 9 -12.64 5.52 -34.70
C MET A 9 -14.09 5.90 -34.45
N ALA A 10 -15.01 5.51 -35.34
CA ALA A 10 -16.44 5.77 -35.18
C ALA A 10 -17.05 5.10 -33.93
N ARG A 11 -16.51 3.95 -33.51
CA ARG A 11 -16.98 3.22 -32.31
C ARG A 11 -16.36 3.73 -31.01
N LEU A 12 -15.13 4.25 -31.08
CA LEU A 12 -14.39 4.73 -29.91
C LEU A 12 -14.66 6.22 -29.60
N ALA A 13 -15.10 7.01 -30.58
CA ALA A 13 -15.40 8.43 -30.39
C ALA A 13 -16.41 8.71 -29.25
N PRO A 14 -17.51 7.94 -29.08
CA PRO A 14 -18.43 8.13 -27.96
C PRO A 14 -17.78 7.83 -26.59
N LEU A 15 -16.89 6.83 -26.52
CA LEU A 15 -16.16 6.47 -25.31
C LEU A 15 -15.15 7.55 -24.92
N ALA A 16 -14.39 8.07 -25.89
CA ALA A 16 -13.48 9.19 -25.68
C ALA A 16 -14.24 10.42 -25.16
N LYS A 17 -15.40 10.72 -25.75
CA LYS A 17 -16.27 11.82 -25.30
C LYS A 17 -16.84 11.60 -23.90
N ALA A 18 -17.23 10.36 -23.55
CA ALA A 18 -17.72 10.01 -22.22
C ALA A 18 -16.62 10.14 -21.15
N LEU A 19 -15.38 9.79 -21.49
CA LEU A 19 -14.23 9.96 -20.60
C LEU A 19 -13.87 11.44 -20.40
N ASP A 20 -13.97 12.27 -21.44
CA ASP A 20 -13.73 13.71 -21.32
C ASP A 20 -14.80 14.42 -20.46
N THR A 21 -16.04 13.93 -20.45
CA THR A 21 -17.09 14.46 -19.57
C THR A 21 -16.87 14.13 -18.09
N HIS A 22 -16.01 13.16 -17.77
CA HIS A 22 -15.61 12.81 -16.41
C HIS A 22 -14.40 13.61 -15.89
N LYS A 23 -14.21 14.86 -16.34
CA LYS A 23 -13.36 15.84 -15.65
C LYS A 23 -14.03 16.33 -14.35
N VAL A 24 -14.36 15.40 -13.47
CA VAL A 24 -14.68 15.73 -12.08
C VAL A 24 -13.37 16.13 -11.44
N LYS A 25 -13.17 17.44 -11.22
CA LYS A 25 -12.05 17.92 -10.40
C LYS A 25 -12.20 17.23 -9.04
N PRO A 26 -11.29 16.32 -8.65
CA PRO A 26 -11.41 15.65 -7.37
C PRO A 26 -11.43 16.74 -6.30
N LYS A 27 -12.53 16.84 -5.56
CA LYS A 27 -12.57 17.70 -4.37
C LYS A 27 -11.70 16.97 -3.35
N THR A 28 -10.41 17.29 -3.32
CA THR A 28 -9.48 16.71 -2.36
C THR A 28 -10.00 17.06 -0.97
N PRO A 29 -10.51 16.09 -0.19
CA PRO A 29 -10.93 16.37 1.17
C PRO A 29 -9.70 16.87 1.95
N ALA A 30 -9.89 17.87 2.81
CA ALA A 30 -8.84 18.29 3.71
C ALA A 30 -8.44 17.08 4.59
N PRO A 31 -7.14 16.85 4.81
CA PRO A 31 -6.71 15.75 5.66
C PRO A 31 -7.23 15.96 7.07
N LEU A 32 -7.99 14.99 7.59
CA LEU A 32 -8.39 14.96 8.99
C LEU A 32 -7.14 14.70 9.83
N ARG A 33 -6.86 15.60 10.77
CA ARG A 33 -5.75 15.41 11.72
C ARG A 33 -6.26 14.61 12.91
N ALA A 34 -5.73 13.41 13.10
CA ALA A 34 -5.96 12.64 14.31
C ALA A 34 -5.00 13.06 15.42
N ASN A 35 -5.49 13.17 16.65
CA ASN A 35 -4.65 13.33 17.82
C ASN A 35 -4.21 11.95 18.30
N LEU A 36 -2.90 11.68 18.24
CA LEU A 36 -2.32 10.36 18.50
C LEU A 36 -1.22 10.47 19.53
N ALA A 37 -1.32 9.65 20.58
CA ALA A 37 -0.20 9.39 21.47
C ALA A 37 0.63 8.23 20.90
N TRP A 38 1.78 8.55 20.31
CA TRP A 38 2.69 7.54 19.79
C TRP A 38 3.47 6.86 20.94
N PRO A 39 3.68 5.53 20.88
CA PRO A 39 4.60 4.86 21.78
C PRO A 39 6.01 5.49 21.74
N THR A 40 6.69 5.52 22.89
CA THR A 40 8.01 6.14 23.00
C THR A 40 9.02 5.47 22.06
N GLY A 41 9.76 6.30 21.31
CA GLY A 41 10.78 5.82 20.37
C GLY A 41 10.25 5.16 19.10
N LEU A 42 8.93 5.21 18.83
CA LEU A 42 8.36 4.83 17.55
C LEU A 42 8.37 6.03 16.59
N GLN A 43 9.03 5.88 15.44
CA GLN A 43 9.03 6.86 14.34
C GLN A 43 8.44 6.21 13.08
N PRO A 44 7.10 6.22 12.95
CA PRO A 44 6.46 5.57 11.81
C PRO A 44 6.78 6.32 10.52
N SER A 45 7.17 5.57 9.49
CA SER A 45 7.45 6.10 8.13
C SER A 45 6.63 5.43 7.05
N LEU A 46 6.00 4.30 7.38
CA LEU A 46 5.10 3.56 6.51
C LEU A 46 3.72 3.48 7.17
N LEU A 47 2.67 3.61 6.36
CA LEU A 47 1.29 3.46 6.77
C LEU A 47 0.62 2.42 5.88
N ALA A 48 -0.17 1.53 6.49
CA ALA A 48 -1.04 0.62 5.79
C ALA A 48 -2.43 0.69 6.44
N SER A 49 -3.49 0.76 5.64
CA SER A 49 -4.86 0.89 6.16
C SER A 49 -5.68 -0.30 5.69
N ARG A 50 -6.35 -0.98 6.63
CA ARG A 50 -7.36 -2.01 6.32
C ARG A 50 -8.73 -1.38 6.10
N SER A 51 -8.99 -0.31 6.85
CA SER A 51 -10.21 0.50 6.79
C SER A 51 -9.88 1.92 7.24
N PRO A 52 -10.77 2.91 7.02
CA PRO A 52 -10.56 4.28 7.49
C PRO A 52 -10.27 4.39 8.98
N GLU A 53 -10.75 3.43 9.78
CA GLU A 53 -10.62 3.41 11.25
C GLU A 53 -9.45 2.55 11.74
N LEU A 54 -8.84 1.73 10.88
CA LEU A 54 -7.80 0.78 11.29
C LEU A 54 -6.56 0.91 10.42
N ILE A 55 -5.50 1.45 11.03
CA ILE A 55 -4.25 1.82 10.36
C ILE A 55 -3.07 1.20 11.10
N ALA A 56 -2.15 0.58 10.38
CA ALA A 56 -0.87 0.11 10.90
C ALA A 56 0.18 1.17 10.54
N ALA A 57 0.80 1.73 11.57
CA ALA A 57 1.90 2.67 11.43
C ALA A 57 3.21 1.94 11.77
N LEU A 58 4.14 1.90 10.82
CA LEU A 58 5.33 1.05 10.87
C LEU A 58 6.59 1.89 10.73
N ALA A 59 7.57 1.62 11.59
CA ALA A 59 8.94 2.08 11.46
C ALA A 59 9.74 1.13 10.56
N LYS A 60 10.88 1.58 10.03
CA LYS A 60 11.68 0.80 9.07
C LYS A 60 12.26 -0.48 9.68
N GLU A 61 12.44 -0.50 11.00
CA GLU A 61 13.05 -1.60 11.74
C GLU A 61 12.04 -2.69 12.13
N GLY A 62 10.78 -2.61 11.68
CA GLY A 62 9.75 -3.62 11.96
C GLY A 62 9.00 -3.42 13.27
N ARG A 63 9.23 -2.31 13.98
CA ARG A 63 8.36 -1.87 15.11
C ARG A 63 7.17 -1.07 14.57
N GLY A 64 6.02 -1.18 15.21
CA GLY A 64 4.82 -0.50 14.76
C GLY A 64 3.79 -0.28 15.85
N ALA A 65 2.70 0.38 15.45
CA ALA A 65 1.50 0.49 16.26
C ALA A 65 0.26 0.37 15.37
N VAL A 66 -0.74 -0.37 15.84
CA VAL A 66 -2.09 -0.34 15.28
C VAL A 66 -2.80 0.87 15.88
N VAL A 67 -3.31 1.73 15.00
CA VAL A 67 -4.12 2.89 15.34
C VAL A 67 -5.56 2.54 15.04
N HIS A 68 -6.40 2.55 16.08
CA HIS A 68 -7.85 2.52 15.94
C HIS A 68 -8.39 3.94 16.07
N LEU A 69 -8.81 4.52 14.95
CA LEU A 69 -9.36 5.86 14.87
C LEU A 69 -10.87 5.83 15.14
N VAL A 70 -11.29 6.62 16.11
CA VAL A 70 -12.68 6.93 16.38
C VAL A 70 -12.80 8.44 16.27
N GLU A 71 -13.39 8.92 15.19
CA GLU A 71 -13.43 10.35 14.83
C GLU A 71 -12.02 10.99 14.70
N ALA A 72 -11.68 11.93 15.58
CA ALA A 72 -10.40 12.63 15.60
C ALA A 72 -9.43 12.08 16.67
N GLU A 73 -9.85 11.08 17.45
CA GLU A 73 -9.03 10.44 18.47
C GLU A 73 -8.59 9.06 18.01
N GLY A 74 -7.33 8.69 18.30
CA GLY A 74 -6.83 7.36 17.98
C GLY A 74 -6.20 6.67 19.17
N LYS A 75 -6.63 5.43 19.40
CA LYS A 75 -5.97 4.53 20.35
C LYS A 75 -4.86 3.76 19.64
N THR A 76 -3.67 3.76 20.24
CA THR A 76 -2.50 3.11 19.67
C THR A 76 -2.16 1.85 20.47
N THR A 77 -1.93 0.74 19.79
CA THR A 77 -1.46 -0.52 20.38
C THR A 77 -0.14 -0.91 19.71
N HIS A 78 0.94 -0.93 20.49
CA HIS A 78 2.29 -1.23 19.98
C HIS A 78 2.42 -2.70 19.58
N PHE A 79 3.20 -2.97 18.54
CA PHE A 79 3.61 -4.30 18.15
C PHE A 79 5.01 -4.33 17.51
N THR A 80 5.60 -5.51 17.43
CA THR A 80 6.81 -5.79 16.64
C THR A 80 6.53 -6.88 15.63
N LEU A 81 6.97 -6.70 14.38
CA LEU A 81 6.91 -7.73 13.36
C LEU A 81 7.94 -8.83 13.65
N GLY A 82 7.49 -10.08 13.73
CA GLY A 82 8.37 -11.24 13.92
C GLY A 82 8.63 -11.98 12.62
N GLY A 83 9.81 -12.59 12.47
CA GLY A 83 10.14 -13.44 11.31
C GLY A 83 10.68 -12.68 10.10
N ILE A 84 10.92 -11.37 10.23
CA ILE A 84 11.45 -10.50 9.17
C ILE A 84 12.85 -9.96 9.46
N GLU A 85 13.46 -10.35 10.57
CA GLU A 85 14.69 -9.75 11.12
C GLU A 85 15.87 -9.86 10.15
N LYS A 86 15.86 -10.88 9.28
CA LYS A 86 16.90 -11.14 8.27
C LYS A 86 16.58 -10.54 6.89
N LEU A 87 15.39 -9.95 6.71
CA LEU A 87 14.92 -9.44 5.42
C LEU A 87 15.33 -7.98 5.17
N GLY A 88 15.88 -7.30 6.17
CA GLY A 88 16.29 -5.90 6.10
C GLY A 88 15.17 -4.91 6.38
N GLU A 89 15.43 -3.63 6.14
CA GLU A 89 14.50 -2.53 6.42
C GLU A 89 13.21 -2.64 5.61
N LEU A 90 12.08 -2.26 6.22
CA LEU A 90 10.81 -2.12 5.53
C LEU A 90 10.86 -0.96 4.53
N VAL A 91 10.35 -1.19 3.31
CA VAL A 91 10.23 -0.18 2.25
C VAL A 91 8.79 0.02 1.78
N GLY A 92 7.88 -0.88 2.15
CA GLY A 92 6.47 -0.79 1.80
C GLY A 92 5.60 -1.66 2.69
N ALA A 93 4.33 -1.31 2.79
CA ALA A 93 3.33 -2.07 3.52
C ALA A 93 1.95 -1.90 2.89
N SER A 94 1.11 -2.94 2.97
CA SER A 94 -0.29 -2.93 2.54
C SER A 94 -1.09 -3.79 3.50
N TRP A 95 -2.31 -3.39 3.84
CA TRP A 95 -3.14 -4.12 4.79
C TRP A 95 -4.41 -4.63 4.10
N GLY A 96 -4.44 -5.94 3.86
CA GLY A 96 -5.55 -6.62 3.21
C GLY A 96 -6.55 -7.23 4.21
N SER A 97 -7.46 -8.04 3.67
CA SER A 97 -8.43 -8.81 4.46
C SER A 97 -7.77 -9.94 5.27
N ALA A 98 -6.73 -10.56 4.73
CA ALA A 98 -6.01 -11.68 5.35
C ALA A 98 -4.99 -11.23 6.42
N GLY A 99 -4.47 -10.01 6.31
CA GLY A 99 -3.41 -9.51 7.18
C GLY A 99 -2.60 -8.39 6.56
N LEU A 100 -1.46 -8.11 7.18
CA LEU A 100 -0.50 -7.12 6.71
C LEU A 100 0.49 -7.78 5.76
N ILE A 101 0.74 -7.17 4.61
CA ILE A 101 1.82 -7.54 3.71
C ILE A 101 2.88 -6.45 3.80
N VAL A 102 4.14 -6.86 4.00
CA VAL A 102 5.29 -5.95 4.06
C VAL A 102 6.30 -6.30 2.99
N ALA A 103 6.91 -5.26 2.41
CA ALA A 103 8.01 -5.39 1.46
C ALA A 103 9.28 -4.81 2.10
N THR A 104 10.41 -5.46 1.87
CA THR A 104 11.70 -5.06 2.46
C THR A 104 12.72 -4.66 1.41
N LYS A 105 13.79 -3.99 1.84
CA LYS A 105 14.86 -3.49 0.98
C LYS A 105 15.59 -4.60 0.22
N SER A 106 15.62 -5.82 0.76
CA SER A 106 16.19 -7.00 0.08
C SER A 106 15.34 -7.51 -1.09
N GLY A 107 14.14 -6.94 -1.29
CA GLY A 107 13.18 -7.42 -2.28
C GLY A 107 12.23 -8.49 -1.74
N ALA A 108 12.46 -8.98 -0.52
CA ALA A 108 11.57 -9.97 0.09
C ALA A 108 10.20 -9.35 0.42
N VAL A 109 9.17 -10.19 0.33
CA VAL A 109 7.81 -9.89 0.78
C VAL A 109 7.46 -10.84 1.90
N ALA A 110 6.83 -10.33 2.96
CA ALA A 110 6.33 -11.15 4.05
C ALA A 110 4.87 -10.83 4.35
N GLU A 111 4.11 -11.85 4.75
CA GLU A 111 2.71 -11.76 5.13
C GLU A 111 2.58 -12.01 6.64
N CYS A 112 1.90 -11.11 7.33
CA CYS A 112 1.60 -11.16 8.75
C CYS A 112 0.09 -11.33 8.90
N ALA A 113 -0.35 -12.57 9.11
CA ALA A 113 -1.77 -12.91 9.13
C ALA A 113 -2.50 -12.24 10.31
N GLY A 114 -3.78 -11.92 10.12
CA GLY A 114 -4.66 -11.47 11.20
C GLY A 114 -4.31 -10.10 11.78
N LEU A 115 -4.16 -10.05 13.11
CA LEU A 115 -3.87 -8.87 13.93
C LEU A 115 -2.69 -9.18 14.86
N PRO A 116 -1.99 -8.15 15.38
CA PRO A 116 -0.96 -8.39 16.38
C PRO A 116 -1.55 -8.94 17.67
N GLU A 117 -0.88 -9.93 18.25
CA GLU A 117 -1.25 -10.58 19.50
C GLU A 117 -0.10 -10.42 20.51
N LEU A 118 -0.41 -10.00 21.74
CA LEU A 118 0.59 -9.81 22.81
C LEU A 118 1.78 -8.91 22.40
N GLY A 119 1.54 -7.92 21.55
CA GLY A 119 2.58 -7.00 21.06
C GLY A 119 3.51 -7.59 20.00
N ALA A 120 3.20 -8.77 19.46
CA ALA A 120 3.92 -9.36 18.34
C ALA A 120 2.97 -9.57 17.16
N TRP A 121 3.49 -9.41 15.94
CA TRP A 121 2.78 -9.76 14.72
C TRP A 121 3.63 -10.74 13.93
N PRO A 122 3.36 -12.06 14.01
CA PRO A 122 4.16 -13.05 13.32
C PRO A 122 3.98 -12.89 11.81
N CYS A 123 5.10 -12.81 11.09
CA CYS A 123 5.12 -12.73 9.64
C CYS A 123 5.90 -13.91 9.06
N GLN A 124 5.52 -14.32 7.85
CA GLN A 124 6.21 -15.34 7.09
C GLN A 124 6.59 -14.77 5.72
N GLN A 125 7.84 -14.99 5.29
CA GLN A 125 8.24 -14.63 3.93
C GLN A 125 7.42 -15.42 2.91
N VAL A 126 6.87 -14.72 1.93
CA VAL A 126 6.04 -15.30 0.87
C VAL A 126 6.67 -15.02 -0.51
N GLY A 127 6.69 -16.05 -1.36
CA GLY A 127 7.19 -15.95 -2.73
C GLY A 127 8.71 -15.76 -2.85
N ALA A 128 9.15 -15.58 -4.09
CA ALA A 128 10.53 -15.25 -4.42
C ALA A 128 10.82 -13.77 -4.16
N SER A 129 12.08 -13.43 -3.90
CA SER A 129 12.49 -12.04 -3.75
C SER A 129 12.26 -11.25 -5.05
N ILE A 130 11.61 -10.10 -4.92
CA ILE A 130 11.35 -9.18 -6.03
C ILE A 130 12.66 -8.42 -6.32
N PRO A 131 13.10 -8.36 -7.59
CA PRO A 131 14.28 -7.58 -7.94
C PRO A 131 14.12 -6.11 -7.53
N SER A 132 14.91 -5.65 -6.55
CA SER A 132 14.80 -4.30 -5.98
C SER A 132 15.75 -3.26 -6.61
N GLY A 133 16.31 -3.55 -7.80
CA GLY A 133 17.12 -2.60 -8.58
C GLY A 133 17.58 -3.11 -9.95
N GLY A 134 17.74 -2.21 -10.94
CA GLY A 134 18.35 -2.50 -12.25
C GLY A 134 17.42 -2.43 -13.47
N SER A 135 18.03 -2.50 -14.68
CA SER A 135 17.42 -2.37 -16.02
C SER A 135 16.19 -3.26 -16.26
N SER A 136 16.04 -4.34 -15.49
CA SER A 136 14.91 -5.27 -15.55
C SER A 136 13.56 -4.59 -15.27
N ILE A 137 13.49 -3.60 -14.36
CA ILE A 137 12.24 -2.90 -14.02
C ILE A 137 11.87 -1.86 -15.10
N LYS A 138 12.86 -1.29 -15.81
CA LYS A 138 12.59 -0.33 -16.90
C LYS A 138 11.84 -0.98 -18.08
N SER A 139 12.02 -2.29 -18.28
CA SER A 139 11.32 -3.02 -19.34
C SER A 139 9.86 -3.39 -19.00
N ALA A 140 9.53 -3.55 -17.70
CA ALA A 140 8.19 -3.96 -17.26
C ALA A 140 7.17 -2.81 -17.23
N VAL A 141 7.61 -1.55 -17.20
CA VAL A 141 6.73 -0.37 -17.15
C VAL A 141 6.30 0.12 -18.55
N ALA A 142 6.87 -0.44 -19.63
CA ALA A 142 6.55 -0.04 -21.01
C ALA A 142 5.28 -0.69 -21.59
N ALA A 143 4.60 -1.59 -20.86
CA ALA A 143 3.50 -2.39 -21.41
C ALA A 143 2.08 -1.98 -20.96
N ARG A 144 1.90 -0.81 -20.33
CA ARG A 144 0.55 -0.22 -20.25
C ARG A 144 0.22 0.47 -21.58
N LEU A 145 -0.07 -0.35 -22.59
CA LEU A 145 -0.79 0.12 -23.76
C LEU A 145 -2.19 0.53 -23.29
N PRO A 146 -2.60 1.80 -23.45
CA PRO A 146 -4.00 2.15 -23.32
C PRO A 146 -4.77 1.41 -24.43
N GLY A 147 -5.59 0.44 -24.02
CA GLY A 147 -6.65 -0.13 -24.86
C GLY A 147 -7.89 0.74 -24.80
#